data_AF-A0A960E2T4-F1
#
_entry.id   AF-A0A960E2T4-F1
#
_cell.length_a   1.000
_cell.length_b   1.000
_cell.length_c   1.000
_cell.angle_alpha   90.00
_cell.angle_beta   90.00
_cell.angle_gamma   90.00
#
_symmetry.space_group_name_H-M   'P 1'
#
loop_
_entity.id
_entity.type
_entity.pdbx_description
1 polymer ?
#
loop_
_entity_poly.entity_id
_entity_poly.type
_entity_poly.pdbx_seq_one_letter_code
_entity_poly.pdbx_strand_id
1 'polypeptide(L)'
;MLTDTGKRTFLPLERVRTHRNPENIRQIPQADPEFKRRYRRRNDAESINRALDDTLWLRRAHSVGHERQHLNVLTYALTVNSLALRRHHARHGDPPIPLAA
;
A
#
# COMPACT_ATOMS: atom_id res chain seq x y z
N MET A 1 -18.08 -3.27 -21.36
CA MET A 1 -18.86 -2.35 -22.22
C MET A 1 -20.32 -2.74 -22.08
N LEU A 2 -21.19 -1.80 -21.71
CA LEU A 2 -22.64 -2.02 -21.64
C LEU A 2 -23.20 -1.79 -23.04
N THR A 3 -23.85 -2.77 -23.66
CA THR A 3 -24.54 -2.55 -24.94
C THR A 3 -25.94 -1.98 -24.68
N ASP A 4 -26.51 -1.25 -25.64
CA ASP A 4 -27.82 -0.56 -25.59
C ASP A 4 -29.04 -1.44 -25.28
N THR A 5 -28.84 -2.75 -25.08
CA THR A 5 -29.85 -3.74 -24.70
C THR A 5 -29.83 -4.10 -23.20
N GLY A 6 -29.05 -3.39 -22.38
CA GLY A 6 -28.98 -3.60 -20.92
C GLY A 6 -28.29 -4.89 -20.48
N LYS A 7 -27.79 -5.70 -21.42
CA LYS A 7 -27.13 -6.97 -21.14
C LYS A 7 -25.63 -6.73 -20.87
N ARG A 8 -25.18 -7.10 -19.68
CA ARG A 8 -23.77 -6.97 -19.28
C ARG A 8 -22.95 -8.11 -19.88
N THR A 9 -22.14 -7.80 -20.90
CA THR A 9 -21.14 -8.74 -21.43
C THR A 9 -19.83 -8.54 -20.69
N PHE A 10 -19.44 -9.53 -19.88
CA PHE A 10 -18.13 -9.58 -19.27
C PHE A 10 -17.12 -10.04 -20.32
N LEU A 11 -16.16 -9.19 -20.67
CA LEU A 11 -15.01 -9.64 -21.43
C LEU A 11 -14.19 -10.55 -20.51
N PRO A 12 -13.93 -11.81 -20.87
CA PRO A 12 -13.02 -12.64 -20.11
C PRO A 12 -11.63 -12.00 -20.22
N LEU A 13 -11.20 -11.35 -19.14
CA LEU A 13 -9.81 -10.94 -19.01
C LEU A 13 -8.98 -12.21 -18.85
N GLU A 14 -7.92 -12.33 -19.63
CA GLU A 14 -6.94 -13.37 -19.42
C GLU A 14 -6.45 -13.27 -17.97
N ARG A 15 -6.47 -14.40 -17.26
CA ARG A 15 -6.07 -14.45 -15.85
C ARG A 15 -4.57 -14.22 -15.77
N VAL A 16 -4.15 -12.96 -15.73
CA VAL A 16 -2.76 -12.60 -15.46
C VAL A 16 -2.47 -12.93 -14.00
N ARG A 17 -1.78 -14.05 -13.76
CA ARG A 17 -1.26 -14.42 -12.45
C ARG A 17 -0.12 -13.46 -12.07
N THR A 18 -0.46 -12.31 -11.51
CA THR A 18 0.54 -11.46 -10.87
C THR A 18 0.99 -12.10 -9.54
N HIS A 19 2.30 -12.39 -9.44
CA HIS A 19 3.07 -12.64 -8.21
C HIS A 19 2.77 -13.88 -7.32
N ARG A 20 2.18 -14.97 -7.85
CA ARG A 20 1.90 -16.20 -7.04
C ARG A 20 2.98 -17.29 -7.06
N ASN A 21 4.14 -17.05 -7.65
CA ASN A 21 5.21 -18.03 -7.73
C ASN A 21 6.32 -17.67 -6.73
N PRO A 22 6.51 -18.43 -5.64
CA PRO A 22 7.57 -18.15 -4.67
C PRO A 22 8.97 -18.23 -5.30
N GLU A 23 9.15 -18.98 -6.39
CA GLU A 23 10.39 -18.98 -7.18
C GLU A 23 10.73 -17.64 -7.84
N ASN A 24 9.74 -16.75 -8.04
CA ASN A 24 9.96 -15.40 -8.53
C ASN A 24 10.25 -14.39 -7.40
N ILE A 25 10.08 -14.79 -6.13
CA ILE A 25 10.51 -14.01 -4.97
C ILE A 25 12.01 -14.27 -4.79
N ARG A 26 12.84 -13.52 -5.51
CA ARG A 26 14.29 -13.56 -5.31
C ARG A 26 14.63 -12.80 -4.03
N GLN A 27 14.98 -13.52 -2.98
CA GLN A 27 15.64 -12.91 -1.82
C GLN A 27 16.97 -12.32 -2.31
N ILE A 28 17.15 -11.01 -2.10
CA ILE A 28 18.44 -10.37 -2.37
C ILE A 28 19.39 -10.84 -1.25
N PRO A 29 20.52 -11.49 -1.56
CA PRO A 29 21.48 -11.92 -0.55
C PRO A 29 22.02 -10.72 0.23
N GLN A 30 22.29 -10.87 1.53
CA GLN A 30 22.86 -9.78 2.34
C GLN A 30 24.26 -9.35 1.87
N ALA A 31 25.00 -10.26 1.22
CA ALA A 31 26.31 -10.01 0.64
C ALA A 31 26.26 -9.19 -0.67
N ASP A 32 25.07 -9.02 -1.26
CA ASP A 32 24.91 -8.25 -2.49
C ASP A 32 25.18 -6.75 -2.21
N PRO A 33 26.02 -6.06 -3.00
CA PRO A 33 26.31 -4.64 -2.83
C PRO A 33 25.05 -3.75 -2.85
N GLU A 34 24.03 -4.17 -3.60
CA GLU A 34 22.75 -3.46 -3.74
C GLU A 34 21.78 -3.74 -2.61
N PHE A 35 22.07 -4.73 -1.76
CA PHE A 35 21.19 -5.13 -0.66
C PHE A 35 20.83 -3.93 0.22
N LYS A 36 21.82 -3.19 0.72
CA LYS A 36 21.56 -2.03 1.60
C LYS A 36 20.75 -0.94 0.90
N ARG A 37 21.02 -0.68 -0.37
CA ARG A 37 20.34 0.36 -1.15
C ARG A 37 18.86 0.02 -1.37
N ARG A 38 18.56 -1.22 -1.74
CA ARG A 38 17.20 -1.70 -2.05
C ARG A 38 16.41 -2.02 -0.79
N TYR A 39 17.05 -2.61 0.23
CA TYR A 39 16.41 -2.96 1.50
C TYR A 39 15.84 -1.73 2.21
N ARG A 40 16.52 -0.57 2.12
CA ARG A 40 16.00 0.71 2.65
C ARG A 40 14.69 1.17 2.02
N ARG A 41 14.41 0.76 0.78
CA ARG A 41 13.17 1.11 0.05
C ARG A 41 12.08 0.04 0.19
N ARG A 42 12.32 -1.01 0.98
CA ARG A 42 11.30 -2.02 1.26
C ARG A 42 10.14 -1.35 1.98
N ASN A 43 8.92 -1.62 1.50
CA ASN A 43 7.73 -1.28 2.26
C ASN A 43 7.78 -2.04 3.59
N ASP A 44 7.99 -1.33 4.68
CA ASP A 44 7.99 -1.92 6.02
C ASP A 44 6.55 -2.04 6.52
N ALA A 45 5.84 -3.03 5.95
CA ALA A 45 4.47 -3.35 6.32
C ALA A 45 4.35 -3.73 7.81
N GLU A 46 5.41 -4.32 8.39
CA GLU A 46 5.43 -4.72 9.79
C GLU A 46 5.41 -3.49 10.71
N SER A 47 6.23 -2.48 10.44
CA SER A 47 6.19 -1.22 11.21
C SER A 47 4.86 -0.49 11.10
N ILE A 48 4.23 -0.47 9.92
CA ILE A 48 2.95 0.20 9.70
C ILE A 48 1.83 -0.52 10.44
N ASN A 49 1.78 -1.85 10.35
CA ASN A 49 0.81 -2.67 11.07
C ASN A 49 1.01 -2.53 12.58
N ARG A 50 2.27 -2.52 13.05
CA ARG A 50 2.58 -2.32 14.45
C ARG A 50 2.13 -0.96 14.96
N ALA A 51 2.41 0.10 14.20
CA ALA A 51 1.96 1.45 14.53
C ALA A 51 0.44 1.53 14.58
N LEU A 52 -0.28 0.88 13.65
CA LEU A 52 -1.74 0.79 13.68
C LEU A 52 -2.22 0.09 14.95
N ASP A 53 -1.66 -1.07 15.30
CA ASP A 53 -2.03 -1.83 16.51
C ASP A 53 -1.86 -0.99 17.78
N ASP A 54 -0.80 -0.17 17.84
CA ASP A 54 -0.50 0.68 18.99
C ASP A 54 -1.46 1.89 19.09
N THR A 55 -2.20 2.22 18.02
CA THR A 55 -3.31 3.20 18.10
C THR A 55 -4.62 2.61 18.62
N LEU A 56 -4.74 1.28 18.67
CA LEU A 56 -5.99 0.61 19.08
C LEU A 56 -6.10 0.54 20.60
N TRP A 57 -7.31 0.69 21.11
CA TRP A 57 -7.59 0.54 22.54
C TRP A 57 -7.24 -0.88 23.01
N LEU A 58 -6.36 -0.99 24.01
CA LEU A 58 -5.81 -2.27 24.49
C LEU A 58 -5.21 -3.15 23.37
N ARG A 59 -4.76 -2.55 22.26
CA ARG A 59 -4.27 -3.26 21.06
C ARG A 59 -5.30 -4.23 20.49
N ARG A 60 -6.59 -3.91 20.63
CA ARG A 60 -7.72 -4.69 20.13
C ARG A 60 -8.54 -3.87 19.15
N ALA A 61 -8.77 -4.45 17.98
CA ALA A 61 -9.69 -3.87 17.01
C ALA A 61 -11.14 -4.03 17.52
N HIS A 62 -11.83 -2.92 17.74
CA HIS A 62 -13.26 -2.94 18.03
C HIS A 62 -14.03 -3.34 16.76
N SER A 63 -14.98 -4.27 16.88
CA SER A 63 -15.86 -4.65 15.78
C SER A 63 -16.89 -3.55 15.55
N VAL A 64 -16.64 -2.69 14.57
CA VAL A 64 -17.53 -1.58 14.16
C VAL A 64 -18.30 -1.87 12.85
N GLY A 65 -18.12 -3.07 12.31
CA GLY A 65 -18.61 -3.51 11.00
C GLY A 65 -17.52 -3.51 9.92
N HIS A 66 -17.57 -4.48 9.00
CA HIS A 66 -16.53 -4.70 7.99
C HIS A 66 -16.23 -3.45 7.14
N GLU A 67 -17.25 -2.78 6.62
CA GLU A 67 -17.09 -1.60 5.77
C GLU A 67 -16.41 -0.44 6.51
N ARG A 68 -16.84 -0.18 7.75
CA ARG A 68 -16.25 0.88 8.59
C ARG A 68 -14.80 0.56 8.96
N GLN A 69 -14.53 -0.70 9.31
CA GLN A 69 -13.17 -1.14 9.61
C GLN A 69 -12.27 -1.04 8.37
N HIS A 70 -12.79 -1.38 7.20
CA HIS A 70 -12.06 -1.24 5.93
C HIS A 70 -11.75 0.22 5.62
N LEU A 71 -12.73 1.12 5.77
CA LEU A 71 -12.53 2.55 5.60
C LEU A 71 -11.48 3.10 6.57
N ASN A 72 -11.53 2.72 7.85
CA ASN A 72 -10.54 3.14 8.85
C ASN A 72 -9.11 2.76 8.44
N VAL A 73 -8.90 1.52 7.96
CA VAL A 73 -7.58 1.05 7.52
C VAL A 73 -7.11 1.81 6.28
N LEU A 74 -7.99 2.03 5.30
CA LEU A 74 -7.67 2.81 4.09
C LEU A 74 -7.28 4.25 4.44
N THR A 75 -8.08 4.92 5.28
CA THR A 75 -7.80 6.29 5.71
C THR A 75 -6.49 6.38 6.48
N TYR A 76 -6.24 5.44 7.41
CA TYR A 76 -4.96 5.37 8.13
C TYR A 76 -3.76 5.24 7.17
N ALA A 77 -3.84 4.31 6.22
CA ALA A 77 -2.78 4.09 5.23
C ALA A 77 -2.54 5.34 4.38
N LEU A 78 -3.61 6.01 3.91
CA LEU A 78 -3.50 7.27 3.17
C LEU A 78 -2.82 8.35 4.02
N THR A 79 -3.27 8.57 5.25
CA THR A 79 -2.71 9.60 6.14
C THR A 79 -1.23 9.38 6.43
N VAL A 80 -0.83 8.15 6.78
CA VAL A 80 0.58 7.83 7.08
C VAL A 80 1.46 8.02 5.85
N ASN A 81 1.02 7.56 4.68
CA ASN A 81 1.78 7.71 3.43
C ASN A 81 1.90 9.18 3.01
N SER A 82 0.81 9.95 3.09
CA SER A 82 0.84 11.40 2.81
C SER A 82 1.77 12.15 3.77
N LEU A 83 1.75 11.80 5.06
CA LEU A 83 2.64 12.40 6.06
C LEU A 83 4.10 12.04 5.79
N ALA A 84 4.40 10.78 5.45
CA ALA A 84 5.74 10.32 5.12
C ALA A 84 6.28 11.06 3.88
N LEU A 85 5.46 11.20 2.83
CA LEU A 85 5.80 11.95 1.62
C LEU A 85 6.07 13.42 1.93
N ARG A 86 5.18 14.09 2.69
CA ARG A 86 5.38 15.48 3.12
C ARG A 86 6.68 15.66 3.90
N ARG A 87 6.97 14.77 4.84
CA ARG A 87 8.21 14.79 5.63
C ARG A 87 9.45 14.52 4.78
N HIS A 88 9.32 13.72 3.72
CA HIS A 88 10.40 13.49 2.76
C HIS A 88 10.71 14.79 2.00
N HIS A 89 9.70 15.42 1.39
CA HIS A 89 9.88 16.68 0.67
C HIS A 89 10.45 17.79 1.56
N ALA A 90 9.95 17.93 2.79
CA ALA A 90 10.46 18.92 3.73
C ALA A 90 11.95 18.72 4.08
N ARG A 91 12.44 17.47 4.10
CA ARG A 91 13.86 17.16 4.36
C ARG A 91 14.74 17.30 3.13
N HIS A 92 14.19 17.03 1.94
CA HIS A 92 14.93 17.06 0.68
C HIS A 92 14.84 18.41 -0.05
N GLY A 93 14.03 19.35 0.44
CA GLY A 93 13.83 20.64 -0.21
C GLY A 93 13.14 20.52 -1.57
N ASP A 94 12.42 19.41 -1.80
CA ASP A 94 11.76 19.17 -3.08
C ASP A 94 10.73 20.28 -3.35
N PRO A 95 10.67 20.83 -4.58
CA PRO A 95 9.66 21.80 -4.94
C PRO A 95 8.26 21.19 -4.75
N PRO A 96 7.28 22.00 -4.34
CA PRO A 96 5.92 21.51 -4.11
C PRO A 96 5.39 20.79 -5.36
N ILE A 97 4.74 19.64 -5.18
CA ILE A 97 4.04 18.95 -6.27
C ILE A 97 3.02 19.96 -6.83
N PRO A 98 3.06 20.28 -8.14
CA PRO A 98 2.05 21.14 -8.73
C PRO A 98 0.67 20.51 -8.52
N LEU A 99 -0.24 21.27 -7.90
CA LEU A 99 -1.65 20.89 -7.86
C LEU A 99 -2.12 20.78 -9.31
N ALA A 100 -2.49 19.58 -9.73
CA ALA A 100 -3.15 19.39 -11.01
C ALA A 100 -4.43 20.23 -11.01
N ALA A 101 -4.47 21.21 -11.93
CA ALA A 101 -5.59 22.12 -12.13
C ALA A 101 -6.81 21.41 -12.71
#